data_AF-D1P0X1-F1
#
_entry.id   AF-D1P0X1-F1
#
_cell.length_a   1.000
_cell.length_b   1.000
_cell.length_c   1.000
_cell.angle_alpha   90.00
_cell.angle_beta   90.00
_cell.angle_gamma   90.00
#
_symmetry.space_group_name_H-M   'P 1'
#
loop_
_entity.id
_entity.type
_entity.pdbx_description
1 polymer ?
#
loop_
_entity_poly.entity_id
_entity_poly.type
_entity_poly.pdbx_seq_one_letter_code
_entity_poly.pdbx_strand_id
1 'polypeptide(L)' 'MTQLDVAERAGVSVNTVSNLEAGKNVSFENIIRVAMVLGRSKELEGLFLPNLNSVDDIIRYDESKNRQRVKKG' A
#
# COMPACT_ATOMS: atom_id res chain seq x y z
N MET A 1 18.00 -6.12 -12.91
CA MET A 1 17.81 -5.94 -11.46
C MET A 1 17.63 -7.33 -10.87
N THR A 2 18.51 -7.74 -9.97
CA THR A 2 18.54 -9.05 -9.31
C THR A 2 17.72 -9.04 -8.01
N GLN A 3 17.43 -10.21 -7.43
CA GLN A 3 16.82 -10.29 -6.09
C GLN A 3 17.68 -9.59 -5.02
N LEU A 4 19.02 -9.66 -5.16
CA LEU A 4 19.95 -8.96 -4.28
C LEU A 4 19.79 -7.44 -4.41
N ASP A 5 19.75 -6.92 -5.64
CA ASP A 5 19.56 -5.48 -5.88
C ASP A 5 18.25 -4.96 -5.28
N VAL A 6 17.16 -5.75 -5.41
CA VAL A 6 15.85 -5.41 -4.84
C VAL A 6 15.91 -5.45 -3.32
N ALA A 7 16.50 -6.50 -2.74
CA ALA A 7 16.61 -6.69 -1.30
C ALA A 7 17.39 -5.54 -0.66
N GLU A 8 18.54 -5.16 -1.23
CA GLU A 8 19.36 -4.04 -0.77
C GLU A 8 18.60 -2.71 -0.83
N ARG A 9 17.96 -2.41 -1.97
CA ARG A 9 17.19 -1.17 -2.15
C ARG A 9 15.95 -1.11 -1.26
N ALA A 10 15.30 -2.24 -1.01
CA ALA A 10 14.10 -2.33 -0.19
C ALA A 10 14.42 -2.46 1.32
N GLY A 11 15.69 -2.66 1.69
CA GLY A 11 16.09 -2.87 3.08
C GLY A 11 15.49 -4.14 3.67
N VAL A 12 15.46 -5.23 2.89
CA VAL A 12 14.95 -6.56 3.31
C VAL A 12 15.96 -7.65 3.01
N SER A 13 15.77 -8.85 3.56
CA SER A 13 16.64 -9.99 3.23
C SER A 13 16.37 -10.51 1.82
N VAL A 14 17.38 -11.07 1.14
CA VAL A 14 17.20 -11.74 -0.17
C VAL A 14 16.16 -12.87 -0.08
N ASN A 15 16.12 -13.59 1.04
CA ASN A 15 15.12 -14.63 1.29
C ASN A 15 13.68 -14.06 1.36
N THR A 16 13.51 -12.82 1.83
CA THR A 16 12.21 -12.14 1.84
C THR A 16 11.71 -11.91 0.41
N VAL A 17 12.59 -11.45 -0.49
CA VAL A 17 12.27 -11.28 -1.91
C VAL A 17 11.94 -12.62 -2.56
N SER A 18 12.75 -13.65 -2.30
CA SER A 18 12.51 -15.01 -2.81
C SER A 18 11.18 -15.60 -2.32
N ASN A 19 10.84 -15.43 -1.03
CA ASN A 19 9.55 -15.86 -0.49
C ASN A 19 8.37 -15.10 -1.11
N LEU A 20 8.51 -13.79 -1.32
CA LEU A 20 7.48 -12.97 -1.96
C LEU A 20 7.23 -13.44 -3.40
N GLU A 21 8.28 -13.69 -4.17
CA GLU A 21 8.19 -14.21 -5.55
C GLU A 21 7.60 -15.63 -5.59
N ALA A 22 7.89 -16.45 -4.58
CA ALA A 22 7.32 -17.80 -4.43
C ALA A 22 5.87 -17.80 -3.89
N GLY A 23 5.26 -16.64 -3.66
CA GLY A 23 3.91 -16.52 -3.11
C GLY A 23 3.78 -17.02 -1.67
N LYS A 24 4.89 -17.10 -0.94
CA LYS A 24 4.89 -17.48 0.48
C LYS A 24 4.50 -16.30 1.36
N ASN A 25 4.19 -16.60 2.62
CA ASN A 25 3.84 -15.59 3.60
C ASN A 25 5.02 -14.63 3.84
N VAL A 26 4.76 -13.34 3.67
CA VAL A 26 5.68 -12.23 3.91
C VAL A 26 4.87 -11.11 4.60
N SER A 27 5.51 -10.37 5.52
CA SER A 27 4.83 -9.25 6.17
C SER A 27 4.39 -8.19 5.17
N PHE A 28 3.25 -7.54 5.45
CA PHE A 28 2.71 -6.50 4.58
C PHE A 28 3.69 -5.34 4.37
N GLU A 29 4.42 -4.94 5.41
CA GLU A 29 5.49 -3.94 5.33
C GLU A 29 6.55 -4.30 4.27
N ASN A 30 6.98 -5.56 4.23
CA ASN A 30 7.96 -6.02 3.25
C ASN A 30 7.39 -6.03 1.83
N ILE A 31 6.09 -6.33 1.68
CA ILE A 31 5.39 -6.23 0.38
C ILE A 31 5.42 -4.77 -0.09
N ILE A 32 5.08 -3.81 0.76
CA ILE A 32 5.12 -2.38 0.42
C ILE A 32 6.54 -1.95 0.05
N ARG A 33 7.55 -2.28 0.86
CA ARG A 33 8.95 -1.90 0.60
C ARG A 33 9.45 -2.39 -0.75
N VAL A 34 9.18 -3.66 -1.08
CA VAL A 34 9.54 -4.23 -2.38
C VAL A 34 8.76 -3.53 -3.50
N ALA A 35 7.44 -3.36 -3.36
CA ALA A 35 6.62 -2.69 -4.37
C ALA A 35 7.06 -1.26 -4.66
N MET A 36 7.48 -0.48 -3.64
CA MET A 36 7.99 0.88 -3.82
C MET A 36 9.27 0.90 -4.66
N VAL A 37 10.23 0.02 -4.37
CA VAL A 37 11.49 -0.07 -5.13
C VAL A 37 11.26 -0.52 -6.58
N LEU A 38 10.26 -1.37 -6.80
CA LEU A 38 9.85 -1.81 -8.13
C LEU A 38 9.01 -0.77 -8.89
N GLY A 39 8.67 0.38 -8.29
CA GLY A 39 7.81 1.39 -8.90
C GLY A 39 6.34 0.96 -9.04
N ARG A 40 5.90 -0.03 -8.25
CA ARG A 40 4.54 -0.60 -8.26
C ARG A 40 3.65 -0.09 -7.14
N SER A 41 3.98 1.07 -6.54
CA SER A 41 3.16 1.69 -5.50
C SER A 41 1.70 1.94 -5.94
N LYS A 42 1.48 2.21 -7.23
CA LYS A 42 0.14 2.41 -7.81
C LYS A 42 -0.77 1.20 -7.67
N GLU A 43 -0.21 -0.01 -7.71
CA GLU A 43 -0.99 -1.25 -7.56
C GLU A 43 -1.50 -1.41 -6.12
N LEU A 44 -0.87 -0.74 -5.16
CA LEU A 44 -1.27 -0.73 -3.75
C LEU A 44 -2.32 0.35 -3.45
N GLU A 45 -2.53 1.35 -4.33
CA GLU A 45 -3.49 2.43 -4.08
C GLU A 45 -4.90 1.92 -3.83
N GLY A 46 -5.31 0.85 -4.53
CA GLY A 46 -6.61 0.21 -4.33
C GLY A 46 -6.84 -0.34 -2.93
N LEU A 47 -5.78 -0.68 -2.18
CA LEU A 47 -5.88 -1.13 -0.79
C LEU A 47 -6.29 0.01 0.17
N PHE A 48 -6.10 1.25 -0.25
CA PHE A 48 -6.35 2.45 0.56
C PHE A 48 -7.55 3.26 0.08
N LEU A 49 -8.19 2.86 -1.02
CA LEU A 49 -9.44 3.46 -1.47
C LEU A 49 -10.62 2.98 -0.61
N PRO A 50 -11.62 3.84 -0.36
CA PRO A 50 -12.84 3.42 0.30
C PRO A 50 -13.58 2.36 -0.54
N ASN A 51 -14.11 1.34 0.12
CA ASN A 51 -15.01 0.38 -0.52
C ASN A 51 -16.40 1.01 -0.65
N LEU A 52 -16.66 1.67 -1.79
CA LEU A 52 -17.93 2.32 -2.09
C LEU A 52 -18.84 1.33 -2.83
N ASN A 53 -19.69 0.63 -2.10
CA ASN A 53 -20.58 -0.39 -2.67
C ASN A 53 -22.02 0.11 -2.88
N SER A 54 -22.33 1.33 -2.44
CA SER A 54 -23.66 1.93 -2.54
C SER A 54 -23.59 3.45 -2.71
N VAL A 55 -24.70 4.04 -3.17
CA VAL A 55 -24.86 5.50 -3.25
C VAL A 55 -24.71 6.14 -1.86
N ASP A 56 -25.21 5.48 -0.82
CA ASP A 56 -25.08 5.96 0.57
C ASP A 56 -23.61 5.98 1.06
N ASP A 57 -22.78 5.05 0.59
CA ASP A 57 -21.35 5.04 0.91
C ASP A 57 -20.63 6.21 0.24
N ILE A 58 -21.02 6.55 -0.99
CA ILE A 58 -20.47 7.71 -1.72
C ILE A 58 -20.81 9.01 -0.98
N ILE A 59 -22.06 9.18 -0.57
CA ILE A 59 -22.51 10.37 0.16
C ILE A 59 -21.75 10.50 1.48
N ARG A 60 -21.67 9.42 2.28
CA ARG A 60 -20.93 9.42 3.56
C ARG A 60 -19.44 9.70 3.37
N TYR A 61 -18.83 9.17 2.32
CA TYR A 61 -17.43 9.44 2.01
C TYR A 61 -17.21 10.93 1.69
N ASP A 62 -18.04 11.53 0.85
CA ASP A 62 -17.93 12.95 0.49
C ASP A 62 -18.15 13.89 1.70
N GLU A 63 -19.17 13.59 2.53
CA GLU A 63 -19.41 14.31 3.78
C GLU A 63 -18.20 14.24 4.73
N SER A 64 -17.57 13.07 4.85
CA SER A 64 -16.40 12.88 5.72
C SER A 64 -15.14 13.58 5.20
N LYS A 65 -14.96 13.61 3.88
CA LYS A 65 -13.81 14.24 3.22
C LYS A 65 -13.87 15.76 3.30
N ASN A 66 -15.06 16.34 3.20
CA ASN A 66 -15.28 17.79 3.22
C ASN A 66 -15.40 18.38 4.64
N ARG A 67 -15.40 17.56 5.69
CA ARG A 67 -15.33 18.03 7.08
C ARG A 67 -13.97 18.66 7.39
N GLN A 68 -13.83 19.94 7.11
CA GLN A 68 -12.73 20.73 7.68
C GLN A 68 -13.06 21.06 9.13
N ARG A 69 -12.20 20.63 10.05
CA ARG A 69 -12.28 20.99 11.46
C ARG A 69 -12.00 22.50 11.58
N VAL A 70 -13.04 23.30 11.73
CA VAL A 70 -12.89 24.70 12.13
C VAL A 70 -12.27 24.71 13.52
N LYS A 71 -11.02 25.18 13.64
CA LYS A 71 -10.44 25.49 14.96
C LYS A 71 -11.27 26.64 15.54
N LYS A 72 -12.06 26.36 16.58
CA LYS A 72 -12.49 27.42 17.50
C LYS A 72 -11.28 27.73 18.39
N GLY A 73 -10.68 28.90 18.20
CA GLY A 73 -9.55 29.39 18.99
C GLY A 73 -8.62 30.24 18.16
#